data_AF-A0A1Q6JUL0-F1
#
_entry.id   AF-A0A1Q6JUL0-F1
#
_cell.length_a   1.000
_cell.length_b   1.000
_cell.length_c   1.000
_cell.angle_alpha   90.00
_cell.angle_beta   90.00
_cell.angle_gamma   90.00
#
_symmetry.space_group_name_H-M   'P 1'
#
loop_
_entity.id
_entity.type
_entity.pdbx_description
1 polymer ?
#
loop_
_entity_poly.entity_id
_entity_poly.type
_entity_poly.pdbx_seq_one_letter_code
_entity_poly.pdbx_strand_id
1 'polypeptide(L)'
;MVDEFYGILNKAMRLEQNSNFIANADEFYKNSITTRNLLRKIYEVNPEASLKEARSVIKNNIMRDARDKIAQLHNVKAYALRRNILNTFIRDEKLFEEIYREIIEEERKSGKKLKAVERVTYTDDTKLDQRQLVIELIIALRDYMKKFSEEDLKWIRSTFKKRDYEKKMKLLSNDTTKSIRGDIEFDADLIYAQTELEQMKICLKDKSQDFDELLKKEYIKSLIIIGEYLDSYGVLETYAQRQNKQNEKMKLETLPQIPENDTFFYLFDEKKLKALSLTKLSALCAFWSNRFVKVTLDMYKSYIIMYELGLDAKDKIDDDNNFRNISKEKIKVLGLKFGFIHQLDLGKVYTFNETETLESGLELYTIEKLSEYGKTISENYKKYFSNIGGLNDTENDMNEDAGLYNALDGMQMALYNHKSNSIYSLIDFLISEKISLNWGVIEEDKATKYILLGIDIPGLNMPLRLHINREKFFKFICKKQGKSMVRLYDGKDDFVVSNTYLGTSCLIPINDEYGNEIKKIADSTRETDYRSKFINHLAFLADSRRYPKHLQKKKTVIKKGKEKVIYEVIPRYIDLKNGKIYVKNKNDEFVLYSEERQIDKDKEGIKNEYNIRRIR
;
A
#
# COMPACT_ATOMS: atom_id res chain seq x y z
N MET A 1 19.55 -41.32 11.67
CA MET A 1 19.46 -40.17 10.75
C MET A 1 18.07 -40.17 10.16
N VAL A 2 17.31 -39.07 10.30
CA VAL A 2 16.05 -38.93 9.56
C VAL A 2 16.44 -38.71 8.10
N ASP A 3 15.91 -39.52 7.19
CA ASP A 3 16.07 -39.34 5.75
C ASP A 3 15.68 -37.89 5.39
N GLU A 4 16.60 -37.19 4.73
CA GLU A 4 16.51 -35.77 4.42
C GLU A 4 15.19 -35.42 3.72
N PHE A 5 14.73 -36.29 2.81
CA PHE A 5 13.46 -36.16 2.13
C PHE A 5 12.28 -36.07 3.11
N TYR A 6 12.18 -37.01 4.06
CA TYR A 6 11.11 -37.03 5.05
C TYR A 6 11.23 -35.88 6.05
N GLY A 7 12.45 -35.39 6.32
CA GLY A 7 12.67 -34.16 7.08
C GLY A 7 12.00 -32.94 6.44
N ILE A 8 12.17 -32.78 5.12
CA ILE A 8 11.58 -31.69 4.33
C ILE A 8 10.06 -31.86 4.21
N LEU A 9 9.61 -33.08 3.87
CA LEU A 9 8.20 -33.42 3.72
C LEU A 9 7.39 -33.10 4.99
N ASN A 10 7.92 -33.45 6.17
CA ASN A 10 7.27 -33.16 7.44
C ASN A 10 7.09 -31.65 7.69
N LYS A 11 8.05 -30.82 7.29
CA LYS A 11 7.92 -29.36 7.37
C LYS A 11 6.87 -28.84 6.38
N ALA A 12 6.86 -29.37 5.16
CA ALA A 12 5.88 -29.02 4.13
C ALA A 12 4.44 -29.36 4.57
N MET A 13 4.23 -30.53 5.18
CA MET A 13 2.92 -30.93 5.73
C MET A 13 2.43 -29.95 6.81
N ARG A 14 3.32 -29.48 7.70
CA ARG A 14 2.96 -28.47 8.72
C ARG A 14 2.61 -27.13 8.09
N LEU A 15 3.28 -26.74 7.00
CA LEU A 15 2.98 -25.50 6.29
C LEU A 15 1.64 -25.55 5.59
N GLU A 16 1.35 -26.65 4.88
CA GLU A 16 0.08 -26.84 4.17
C GLU A 16 -1.11 -26.70 5.14
N GLN A 17 -1.03 -27.38 6.30
CA GLN A 17 -2.06 -27.34 7.34
C GLN A 17 -2.39 -25.93 7.84
N ASN A 18 -1.44 -24.98 7.74
CA ASN A 18 -1.55 -23.64 8.29
C ASN A 18 -1.71 -22.53 7.24
N SER A 19 -1.45 -22.81 5.97
CA SER A 19 -1.30 -21.78 4.94
C SER A 19 -2.22 -21.94 3.72
N ASN A 20 -2.81 -23.12 3.48
CA ASN A 20 -3.64 -23.49 2.31
C ASN A 20 -3.23 -22.79 1.00
N PHE A 21 -2.51 -23.50 0.11
CA PHE A 21 -2.11 -22.98 -1.21
C PHE A 21 -3.30 -22.38 -1.98
N ILE A 22 -4.42 -23.13 -2.04
CA ILE A 22 -5.80 -22.75 -2.36
C ILE A 22 -6.73 -23.50 -1.40
N ALA A 23 -7.84 -22.90 -0.94
CA ALA A 23 -8.67 -23.50 0.12
C ALA A 23 -9.57 -24.64 -0.38
N ASN A 24 -10.11 -24.55 -1.61
CA ASN A 24 -11.00 -25.57 -2.19
C ASN A 24 -11.20 -25.39 -3.71
N ALA A 25 -11.94 -26.32 -4.32
CA ALA A 25 -12.25 -26.31 -5.75
C ALA A 25 -13.08 -25.09 -6.20
N ASP A 26 -13.99 -24.59 -5.36
CA ASP A 26 -14.77 -23.38 -5.70
C ASP A 26 -13.89 -22.14 -5.78
N GLU A 27 -12.91 -22.01 -4.88
CA GLU A 27 -11.91 -20.94 -4.92
C GLU A 27 -11.02 -21.08 -6.16
N PHE A 28 -10.52 -22.29 -6.43
CA PHE A 28 -9.74 -22.55 -7.65
C PHE A 28 -10.53 -22.19 -8.92
N TYR A 29 -11.76 -22.68 -9.05
CA TYR A 29 -12.62 -22.40 -10.20
C TYR A 29 -12.74 -20.90 -10.43
N LYS A 30 -13.09 -20.13 -9.39
CA LYS A 30 -13.22 -18.66 -9.47
C LYS A 30 -11.92 -17.97 -9.85
N ASN A 31 -10.80 -18.38 -9.27
CA ASN A 31 -9.49 -17.78 -9.50
C ASN A 31 -8.95 -18.13 -10.90
N SER A 32 -9.29 -19.31 -11.43
CA SER A 32 -8.81 -19.79 -12.73
C SER A 32 -9.44 -19.08 -13.92
N ILE A 33 -10.59 -18.39 -13.77
CA ILE A 33 -11.33 -17.77 -14.88
C ILE A 33 -10.43 -16.85 -15.73
N THR A 34 -9.67 -15.96 -15.09
CA THR A 34 -8.78 -15.03 -15.81
C THR A 34 -7.68 -15.78 -16.57
N THR A 35 -7.04 -16.77 -15.94
CA THR A 35 -6.01 -17.60 -16.58
C THR A 35 -6.57 -18.42 -17.74
N ARG A 36 -7.78 -18.96 -17.60
CA ARG A 36 -8.48 -19.71 -18.65
C ARG A 36 -8.80 -18.81 -19.85
N ASN A 37 -9.32 -17.61 -19.62
CA ASN A 37 -9.59 -16.66 -20.69
C ASN A 37 -8.31 -16.27 -21.45
N LEU A 38 -7.19 -16.13 -20.75
CA LEU A 38 -5.89 -15.90 -21.38
C LEU A 38 -5.46 -17.07 -22.26
N LEU A 39 -5.59 -18.31 -21.78
CA LEU A 39 -5.30 -19.51 -22.57
C LEU A 39 -6.22 -19.65 -23.78
N ARG A 40 -7.52 -19.37 -23.63
CA ARG A 40 -8.46 -19.32 -24.77
C ARG A 40 -7.98 -18.35 -25.83
N LYS A 41 -7.64 -17.12 -25.45
CA LYS A 41 -7.13 -16.11 -26.38
C LYS A 41 -5.86 -16.56 -27.10
N ILE A 42 -4.96 -17.28 -26.41
CA ILE A 42 -3.75 -17.85 -27.03
C ILE A 42 -4.13 -18.87 -28.11
N TYR A 43 -5.05 -19.80 -27.81
CA TYR A 43 -5.53 -20.80 -28.77
C TYR A 43 -6.43 -20.23 -29.86
N GLU A 44 -7.12 -19.12 -29.63
CA GLU A 44 -7.90 -18.41 -30.65
C GLU A 44 -6.98 -17.70 -31.65
N VAL A 45 -5.93 -17.05 -31.17
CA VAL A 45 -4.95 -16.36 -32.01
C VAL A 45 -4.09 -17.35 -32.79
N ASN A 46 -3.77 -18.51 -32.21
CA ASN A 46 -3.07 -19.59 -32.89
C ASN A 46 -3.75 -20.95 -32.64
N PRO A 47 -4.75 -21.31 -33.47
CA PRO A 47 -5.49 -22.57 -33.31
C PRO A 47 -4.65 -23.84 -33.38
N GLU A 48 -3.52 -23.79 -34.10
CA GLU A 48 -2.58 -24.91 -34.29
C GLU A 48 -1.46 -24.93 -33.24
N ALA A 49 -1.48 -24.01 -32.25
CA ALA A 49 -0.49 -23.99 -31.19
C ALA A 49 -0.46 -25.33 -30.43
N SER A 50 0.72 -25.93 -30.38
CA SER A 50 0.98 -27.07 -29.51
C SER A 50 0.83 -26.68 -28.04
N LEU A 51 0.57 -27.67 -27.16
CA LEU A 51 0.52 -27.44 -25.72
C LEU A 51 1.84 -26.80 -25.20
N LYS A 52 2.98 -27.21 -25.76
CA LYS A 52 4.29 -26.65 -25.40
C LYS A 52 4.41 -25.17 -25.78
N GLU A 53 3.92 -24.78 -26.95
CA GLU A 53 3.91 -23.37 -27.37
C GLU A 53 2.97 -22.55 -26.51
N ALA A 54 1.76 -23.03 -26.23
CA ALA A 54 0.80 -22.37 -25.35
C ALA A 54 1.38 -22.16 -23.94
N ARG A 55 2.01 -23.20 -23.37
CA ARG A 55 2.73 -23.14 -22.08
C ARG A 55 3.86 -22.11 -22.08
N SER A 56 4.60 -21.99 -23.18
CA SER A 56 5.66 -20.98 -23.32
C SER A 56 5.08 -19.56 -23.34
N VAL A 57 4.02 -19.34 -24.12
CA VAL A 57 3.36 -18.02 -24.24
C VAL A 57 2.75 -17.60 -22.91
N ILE A 58 2.01 -18.47 -22.24
CA ILE A 58 1.37 -18.10 -20.97
C ILE A 58 2.40 -17.88 -19.85
N LYS A 59 3.51 -18.64 -19.83
CA LYS A 59 4.62 -18.39 -18.91
C LYS A 59 5.22 -17.01 -19.14
N ASN A 60 5.43 -16.60 -20.39
CA ASN A 60 5.91 -15.26 -20.72
C ASN A 60 4.88 -14.17 -20.35
N ASN A 61 3.60 -14.38 -20.66
CA ASN A 61 2.55 -13.40 -20.40
C ASN A 61 2.31 -13.20 -18.90
N ILE A 62 2.08 -14.27 -18.14
CA ILE A 62 1.79 -14.11 -16.71
C ILE A 62 3.06 -13.79 -15.94
N MET A 63 4.17 -14.50 -16.22
CA MET A 63 5.31 -14.47 -15.33
C MET A 63 6.32 -13.37 -15.63
N ARG A 64 6.63 -13.17 -16.92
CA ARG A 64 7.63 -12.18 -17.31
C ARG A 64 7.04 -10.77 -17.31
N ASP A 65 5.85 -10.57 -17.89
CA ASP A 65 5.20 -9.25 -17.91
C ASP A 65 5.01 -8.69 -16.50
N ALA A 66 4.46 -9.48 -15.59
CA ALA A 66 4.23 -9.03 -14.22
C ALA A 66 5.55 -8.69 -13.50
N ARG A 67 6.63 -9.45 -13.76
CA ARG A 67 7.98 -9.19 -13.24
C ARG A 67 8.53 -7.87 -13.79
N ASP A 68 8.39 -7.65 -15.10
CA ASP A 68 8.87 -6.45 -15.79
C ASP A 68 8.10 -5.20 -15.34
N LYS A 69 6.78 -5.33 -15.12
CA LYS A 69 5.95 -4.26 -14.55
C LYS A 69 6.40 -3.92 -13.15
N ILE A 70 6.66 -4.91 -12.28
CA ILE A 70 7.17 -4.65 -10.92
C ILE A 70 8.55 -3.99 -10.92
N ALA A 71 9.44 -4.38 -11.84
CA ALA A 71 10.76 -3.77 -11.97
C ALA A 71 10.69 -2.25 -12.23
N GLN A 72 9.60 -1.79 -12.88
CA GLN A 72 9.36 -0.39 -13.18
C GLN A 72 8.70 0.39 -12.02
N LEU A 73 8.21 -0.30 -10.99
CA LEU A 73 7.53 0.29 -9.83
C LEU A 73 8.54 0.69 -8.75
N HIS A 74 8.63 1.99 -8.49
CA HIS A 74 9.58 2.53 -7.51
C HIS A 74 9.09 2.39 -6.05
N ASN A 75 10.02 2.59 -5.12
CA ASN A 75 9.77 2.54 -3.68
C ASN A 75 9.10 3.83 -3.16
N VAL A 76 7.80 3.99 -3.44
CA VAL A 76 6.99 5.16 -3.02
C VAL A 76 6.94 5.38 -1.50
N LYS A 77 7.22 4.34 -0.70
CA LYS A 77 7.35 4.47 0.76
C LYS A 77 8.54 5.33 1.12
N ALA A 78 9.73 5.02 0.59
CA ALA A 78 10.95 5.76 0.90
C ALA A 78 10.81 7.24 0.54
N TYR A 79 10.25 7.54 -0.64
CA TYR A 79 9.99 8.93 -1.05
C TYR A 79 9.00 9.66 -0.13
N ALA A 80 7.91 9.00 0.28
CA ALA A 80 6.96 9.59 1.23
C ALA A 80 7.59 9.85 2.60
N LEU A 81 8.40 8.92 3.12
CA LEU A 81 9.12 9.09 4.38
C LEU A 81 10.08 10.29 4.32
N ARG A 82 10.91 10.38 3.27
CA ARG A 82 11.82 11.50 3.02
C ARG A 82 11.08 12.84 3.05
N ARG A 83 10.01 12.91 2.25
CA ARG A 83 9.17 14.10 2.13
C ARG A 83 8.56 14.51 3.47
N ASN A 84 8.04 13.56 4.25
CA ASN A 84 7.39 13.87 5.52
C ASN A 84 8.41 14.29 6.60
N ILE A 85 9.62 13.76 6.55
CA ILE A 85 10.72 14.23 7.40
C ILE A 85 11.13 15.66 7.01
N LEU A 86 11.30 15.96 5.72
CA LEU A 86 11.56 17.34 5.25
C LEU A 86 10.52 18.31 5.77
N ASN A 87 9.23 17.95 5.65
CA ASN A 87 8.15 18.80 6.14
C ASN A 87 8.11 18.91 7.66
N THR A 88 8.58 17.91 8.37
CA THR A 88 8.78 18.00 9.82
C THR A 88 9.87 19.01 10.14
N PHE A 89 11.01 18.96 9.47
CA PHE A 89 12.09 19.94 9.64
C PHE A 89 11.70 21.37 9.27
N ILE A 90 10.86 21.54 8.24
CA ILE A 90 10.34 22.88 7.87
C ILE A 90 9.42 23.44 8.96
N ARG A 91 8.64 22.57 9.62
CA ARG A 91 7.71 22.97 10.71
C ARG A 91 8.43 23.13 12.06
N ASP A 92 9.44 22.31 12.32
CA ASP A 92 10.26 22.29 13.52
C ASP A 92 11.73 22.52 13.17
N GLU A 93 12.04 23.80 12.93
CA GLU A 93 13.38 24.24 12.58
C GLU A 93 14.41 23.94 13.69
N LYS A 94 13.98 23.93 14.95
CA LYS A 94 14.86 23.63 16.09
C LYS A 94 15.34 22.18 16.05
N LEU A 95 14.42 21.24 15.81
CA LEU A 95 14.78 19.84 15.66
C LEU A 95 15.80 19.64 14.54
N PHE A 96 15.62 20.33 13.41
CA PHE A 96 16.58 20.29 12.30
C PHE A 96 17.96 20.82 12.71
N GLU A 97 18.00 21.99 13.37
CA GLU A 97 19.25 22.59 13.83
C GLU A 97 20.00 21.71 14.83
N GLU A 98 19.29 21.08 15.77
CA GLU A 98 19.86 20.18 16.78
C GLU A 98 20.57 19.00 16.10
N ILE A 99 19.87 18.31 15.18
CA ILE A 99 20.43 17.17 14.45
C ILE A 99 21.60 17.61 13.57
N TYR A 100 21.50 18.74 12.87
CA TYR A 100 22.61 19.28 12.08
C TYR A 100 23.86 19.52 12.95
N ARG A 101 23.70 20.19 14.10
CA ARG A 101 24.83 20.50 15.01
C ARG A 101 25.47 19.23 15.55
N GLU A 102 24.68 18.21 15.91
CA GLU A 102 25.19 16.90 16.32
C GLU A 102 26.05 16.25 15.22
N ILE A 103 25.58 16.24 13.98
CA ILE A 103 26.32 15.69 12.83
C ILE A 103 27.65 16.41 12.61
N ILE A 104 27.64 17.74 12.61
CA ILE A 104 28.84 18.54 12.36
C ILE A 104 29.86 18.39 13.51
N GLU A 105 29.39 18.31 14.76
CA GLU A 105 30.27 18.09 15.90
C GLU A 105 30.93 16.69 15.85
N GLU A 106 30.21 15.67 15.41
CA GLU A 106 30.77 14.33 15.17
C GLU A 106 31.80 14.31 14.03
N GLU A 107 31.51 14.99 12.91
CA GLU A 107 32.45 15.16 11.79
C GLU A 107 33.73 15.86 12.28
N ARG A 108 33.59 16.93 13.06
CA ARG A 108 34.71 17.69 13.65
C ARG A 108 35.54 16.83 14.60
N LYS A 109 34.91 16.08 15.50
CA LYS A 109 35.60 15.20 16.47
C LYS A 109 36.33 14.04 15.79
N SER A 110 35.71 13.46 14.76
CA SER A 110 36.28 12.31 14.06
C SER A 110 37.36 12.70 13.05
N GLY A 111 37.37 13.96 12.57
CA GLY A 111 38.24 14.45 11.50
C GLY A 111 37.95 13.81 10.14
N LYS A 112 36.90 12.99 10.03
CA LYS A 112 36.52 12.28 8.80
C LYS A 112 35.34 13.00 8.17
N LYS A 113 35.51 13.48 6.94
CA LYS A 113 34.40 14.07 6.17
C LYS A 113 33.25 13.07 6.01
N LEU A 114 32.03 13.59 6.09
CA LEU A 114 30.82 12.83 5.74
C LEU A 114 30.96 12.26 4.32
N LYS A 115 30.57 10.99 4.16
CA LYS A 115 30.57 10.31 2.87
C LYS A 115 29.15 9.90 2.52
N ALA A 116 28.86 9.95 1.22
CA ALA A 116 27.63 9.37 0.70
C ALA A 116 27.61 7.88 1.06
N VAL A 117 26.53 7.43 1.68
CA VAL A 117 26.31 6.01 1.91
C VAL A 117 25.91 5.43 0.55
N GLU A 118 26.60 4.38 0.09
CA GLU A 118 26.32 3.75 -1.21
C GLU A 118 24.86 3.29 -1.35
N ARG A 119 24.19 3.01 -0.22
CA ARG A 119 22.76 2.66 -0.17
C ARG A 119 22.09 3.32 1.01
N VAL A 120 21.14 4.21 0.73
CA VAL A 120 20.32 4.82 1.77
C VAL A 120 18.97 4.12 1.85
N THR A 121 18.89 3.17 2.78
CA THR A 121 17.60 2.57 3.15
C THR A 121 16.97 3.42 4.24
N TYR A 122 15.88 4.13 3.90
CA TYR A 122 15.02 4.74 4.91
C TYR A 122 14.33 3.61 5.67
N THR A 123 14.70 3.48 6.93
CA THR A 123 14.25 2.43 7.84
C THR A 123 13.15 3.02 8.70
N ASP A 124 12.07 2.31 9.02
CA ASP A 124 10.91 2.89 9.72
C ASP A 124 11.17 3.60 11.07
N ASP A 125 12.43 3.67 11.52
CA ASP A 125 12.96 4.47 12.63
C ASP A 125 13.12 5.94 12.27
N THR A 126 12.23 6.76 12.83
CA THR A 126 12.17 8.20 12.60
C THR A 126 13.48 8.93 12.91
N LYS A 127 14.21 8.56 13.97
CA LYS A 127 15.43 9.27 14.37
C LYS A 127 16.59 8.96 13.44
N LEU A 128 16.74 7.68 13.08
CA LEU A 128 17.76 7.26 12.11
C LEU A 128 17.51 7.91 10.74
N ASP A 129 16.27 7.89 10.27
CA ASP A 129 15.91 8.50 8.97
C ASP A 129 16.07 10.02 8.96
N GLN A 130 15.73 10.70 10.06
CA GLN A 130 15.97 12.13 10.24
C GLN A 130 17.45 12.47 10.11
N ARG A 131 18.29 11.76 10.87
CA ARG A 131 19.75 11.95 10.82
C ARG A 131 20.29 11.68 9.41
N GLN A 132 19.84 10.60 8.80
CA GLN A 132 20.26 10.20 7.46
C GLN A 132 19.92 11.26 6.40
N LEU A 133 18.71 11.81 6.43
CA LEU A 133 18.31 12.87 5.50
C LEU A 133 19.16 14.13 5.68
N VAL A 134 19.48 14.52 6.91
CA VAL A 134 20.35 15.70 7.13
C VAL A 134 21.76 15.45 6.57
N ILE A 135 22.31 14.24 6.72
CA ILE A 135 23.59 13.86 6.09
C ILE A 135 23.51 13.96 4.56
N GLU A 136 22.46 13.43 3.94
CA GLU A 136 22.24 13.52 2.48
C GLU A 136 22.19 14.98 2.03
N LEU A 137 21.45 15.83 2.74
CA LEU A 137 21.33 17.25 2.43
C LEU A 137 22.66 18.00 2.57
N ILE A 138 23.45 17.71 3.61
CA ILE A 138 24.79 18.32 3.80
C ILE A 138 25.70 17.95 2.63
N ILE A 139 25.74 16.68 2.26
CA ILE A 139 26.59 16.20 1.15
C ILE A 139 26.15 16.86 -0.16
N ALA A 140 24.85 16.85 -0.45
CA ALA A 140 24.30 17.46 -1.65
C ALA A 140 24.58 18.97 -1.72
N LEU A 141 24.43 19.70 -0.62
CA LEU A 141 24.77 21.12 -0.55
C LEU A 141 26.26 21.36 -0.80
N ARG A 142 27.14 20.63 -0.11
CA ARG A 142 28.59 20.79 -0.27
C ARG A 142 29.04 20.46 -1.69
N ASP A 143 28.46 19.45 -2.31
CA ASP A 143 28.71 19.10 -3.71
C ASP A 143 28.17 20.17 -4.67
N TYR A 144 26.99 20.74 -4.40
CA TYR A 144 26.42 21.85 -5.17
C TYR A 144 27.32 23.09 -5.11
N MET A 145 27.80 23.43 -3.91
CA MET A 145 28.64 24.62 -3.69
C MET A 145 30.00 24.54 -4.41
N LYS A 146 30.48 23.34 -4.79
CA LYS A 146 31.71 23.19 -5.62
C LYS A 146 31.61 23.87 -6.98
N LYS A 147 30.40 24.19 -7.45
CA LYS A 147 30.19 25.00 -8.67
C LYS A 147 30.80 26.41 -8.56
N PHE A 148 30.92 26.93 -7.34
CA PHE A 148 31.44 28.27 -7.08
C PHE A 148 32.80 28.16 -6.40
N SER A 149 33.85 28.70 -7.03
CA SER A 149 35.15 28.74 -6.36
C SER A 149 35.12 29.72 -5.18
N GLU A 150 35.99 29.54 -4.19
CA GLU A 150 36.07 30.48 -3.06
C GLU A 150 36.42 31.91 -3.52
N GLU A 151 37.22 32.03 -4.59
CA GLU A 151 37.57 33.32 -5.18
C GLU A 151 36.37 33.99 -5.84
N ASP A 152 35.58 33.22 -6.60
CA ASP A 152 34.34 33.71 -7.22
C ASP A 152 33.34 34.16 -6.16
N LEU A 153 33.14 33.36 -5.11
CA LEU A 153 32.23 33.72 -4.01
C LEU A 153 32.66 35.01 -3.32
N LYS A 154 33.96 35.19 -3.04
CA LYS A 154 34.49 36.42 -2.45
C LYS A 154 34.29 37.61 -3.38
N TRP A 155 34.58 37.45 -4.67
CA TRP A 155 34.41 38.50 -5.68
C TRP A 155 32.94 38.90 -5.87
N ILE A 156 32.03 37.93 -5.96
CA ILE A 156 30.58 38.19 -6.10
C ILE A 156 30.07 38.98 -4.90
N ARG A 157 30.40 38.53 -3.68
CA ARG A 157 29.94 39.15 -2.43
C ARG A 157 30.50 40.56 -2.21
N SER A 158 31.71 40.85 -2.68
CA SER A 158 32.34 42.17 -2.57
C SER A 158 31.86 43.15 -3.66
N THR A 159 31.51 42.63 -4.84
CA THR A 159 31.17 43.44 -6.02
C THR A 159 29.68 43.75 -6.11
N PHE A 160 28.81 42.81 -5.74
CA PHE A 160 27.36 42.93 -5.92
C PHE A 160 26.62 42.86 -4.59
N LYS A 161 25.54 43.63 -4.45
CA LYS A 161 24.47 43.30 -3.52
C LYS A 161 23.64 42.17 -4.11
N LYS A 162 23.04 41.32 -3.27
CA LYS A 162 22.22 40.17 -3.69
C LYS A 162 21.25 40.48 -4.84
N ARG A 163 20.42 41.52 -4.70
CA ARG A 163 19.45 41.92 -5.74
C ARG A 163 20.11 42.37 -7.06
N ASP A 164 21.30 42.94 -7.00
CA ASP A 164 22.02 43.40 -8.19
C ASP A 164 22.66 42.22 -8.91
N TYR A 165 23.17 41.23 -8.16
CA TYR A 165 23.60 39.95 -8.71
C TYR A 165 22.46 39.22 -9.41
N GLU A 166 21.31 39.06 -8.75
CA GLU A 166 20.12 38.41 -9.35
C GLU A 166 19.70 39.09 -10.66
N LYS A 167 19.62 40.43 -10.67
CA LYS A 167 19.29 41.19 -11.88
C LYS A 167 20.30 40.95 -13.00
N LYS A 168 21.59 40.97 -12.67
CA LYS A 168 22.67 40.76 -13.64
C LYS A 168 22.62 39.35 -14.23
N MET A 169 22.44 38.32 -13.40
CA MET A 169 22.35 36.94 -13.88
C MET A 169 21.10 36.72 -14.74
N LYS A 170 19.96 37.32 -14.37
CA LYS A 170 18.73 37.31 -15.18
C LYS A 170 18.95 37.93 -16.56
N LEU A 171 19.69 39.04 -16.65
CA LEU A 171 20.05 39.68 -17.91
C LEU A 171 20.98 38.80 -18.77
N LEU A 172 21.92 38.09 -18.15
CA LEU A 172 22.87 37.23 -18.86
C LEU A 172 22.27 35.91 -19.35
N SER A 173 21.23 35.41 -18.67
CA SER A 173 20.64 34.10 -18.99
C SER A 173 19.89 34.05 -20.33
N ASN A 174 19.56 35.20 -20.95
CA ASN A 174 18.76 35.35 -22.19
C ASN A 174 17.39 34.63 -22.21
N ASP A 175 17.06 33.84 -21.19
CA ASP A 175 15.84 33.06 -21.04
C ASP A 175 15.07 33.57 -19.81
N THR A 176 13.78 33.84 -20.02
CA THR A 176 12.92 34.49 -19.03
C THR A 176 11.93 33.54 -18.35
N THR A 177 12.08 32.23 -18.56
CA THR A 177 11.23 31.21 -17.94
C THR A 177 11.23 31.30 -16.41
N LYS A 178 10.10 30.90 -15.81
CA LYS A 178 9.92 30.91 -14.35
C LYS A 178 10.95 30.03 -13.63
N SER A 179 11.36 28.91 -14.25
CA SER A 179 12.36 27.98 -13.71
C SER A 179 13.71 28.65 -13.52
N ILE A 180 14.25 29.25 -14.59
CA ILE A 180 15.57 29.90 -14.56
C ILE A 180 15.61 31.06 -13.57
N ARG A 181 14.51 31.82 -13.47
CA ARG A 181 14.40 32.87 -12.44
C ARG A 181 14.47 32.31 -11.02
N GLY A 182 13.84 31.16 -10.79
CA GLY A 182 13.90 30.43 -9.52
C GLY A 182 15.32 29.93 -9.21
N ASP A 183 15.99 29.34 -10.19
CA ASP A 183 17.37 28.84 -10.04
C ASP A 183 18.35 29.97 -9.69
N ILE A 184 18.21 31.14 -10.35
CA ILE A 184 19.04 32.31 -10.06
C ILE A 184 18.77 32.86 -8.65
N GLU A 185 17.52 32.90 -8.23
CA GLU A 185 17.13 33.34 -6.88
C GLU A 185 17.66 32.37 -5.82
N PHE A 186 17.58 31.07 -6.07
CA PHE A 186 18.14 30.01 -5.22
C PHE A 186 19.67 30.12 -5.09
N ASP A 187 20.38 30.29 -6.21
CA ASP A 187 21.83 30.50 -6.21
C ASP A 187 22.22 31.76 -5.42
N ALA A 188 21.49 32.86 -5.63
CA ALA A 188 21.73 34.10 -4.88
C ALA A 188 21.47 33.90 -3.37
N ASP A 189 20.42 33.18 -2.99
CA ASP A 189 20.15 32.87 -1.58
C ASP A 189 21.31 32.09 -0.95
N LEU A 190 21.80 31.04 -1.63
CA LEU A 190 22.91 30.22 -1.15
C LEU A 190 24.24 30.98 -1.08
N ILE A 191 24.55 31.78 -2.10
CA ILE A 191 25.78 32.58 -2.15
C ILE A 191 25.79 33.61 -1.03
N TYR A 192 24.67 34.25 -0.70
CA TYR A 192 24.66 35.33 0.29
C TYR A 192 24.37 34.86 1.73
N ALA A 193 24.08 33.57 1.95
CA ALA A 193 23.99 32.97 3.28
C ALA A 193 25.36 33.01 4.01
N GLN A 194 25.32 33.29 5.31
CA GLN A 194 26.52 33.49 6.14
C GLN A 194 27.11 32.18 6.67
N THR A 195 26.27 31.16 6.86
CA THR A 195 26.68 29.87 7.41
C THR A 195 26.16 28.71 6.58
N GLU A 196 26.82 27.55 6.65
CA GLU A 196 26.33 26.31 6.04
C GLU A 196 24.93 25.95 6.57
N LEU A 197 24.64 26.22 7.85
CA LEU A 197 23.31 26.01 8.42
C LEU A 197 22.23 26.86 7.74
N GLU A 198 22.52 28.13 7.44
CA GLU A 198 21.58 28.99 6.68
C GLU A 198 21.38 28.48 5.25
N GLN A 199 22.46 28.06 4.58
CA GLN A 199 22.39 27.43 3.25
C GLN A 199 21.52 26.17 3.28
N MET A 200 21.69 25.33 4.30
CA MET A 200 20.90 24.12 4.49
C MET A 200 19.40 24.42 4.67
N LYS A 201 19.03 25.48 5.39
CA LYS A 201 17.63 25.90 5.55
C LYS A 201 17.01 26.36 4.24
N ILE A 202 17.79 26.99 3.35
CA ILE A 202 17.37 27.35 1.99
C ILE A 202 17.12 26.07 1.17
N CYS A 203 18.09 25.14 1.16
CA CYS A 203 17.94 23.85 0.46
C CYS A 203 16.75 23.03 0.96
N LEU A 204 16.46 23.04 2.27
CA LEU A 204 15.34 22.31 2.86
C LEU A 204 14.00 22.75 2.24
N LYS A 205 13.80 24.06 2.07
CA LYS A 205 12.56 24.63 1.52
C LYS A 205 12.41 24.33 0.03
N ASP A 206 13.50 24.45 -0.72
CA ASP A 206 13.55 24.15 -2.15
C ASP A 206 13.22 22.66 -2.42
N LYS A 207 13.94 21.75 -1.73
CA LYS A 207 13.77 20.30 -1.91
C LYS A 207 12.38 19.79 -1.57
N SER A 208 11.65 20.44 -0.67
CA SER A 208 10.29 20.01 -0.31
C SER A 208 9.34 20.02 -1.51
N GLN A 209 9.44 21.02 -2.39
CA GLN A 209 8.61 21.10 -3.60
C GLN A 209 9.00 20.00 -4.61
N ASP A 210 10.30 19.80 -4.84
CA ASP A 210 10.81 18.75 -5.71
C ASP A 210 10.30 17.36 -5.31
N PHE A 211 10.31 17.06 -4.00
CA PHE A 211 9.85 15.76 -3.50
C PHE A 211 8.33 15.57 -3.64
N ASP A 212 7.54 16.63 -3.52
CA ASP A 212 6.10 16.57 -3.77
C ASP A 212 5.79 16.24 -5.23
N GLU A 213 6.49 16.89 -6.17
CA GLU A 213 6.34 16.65 -7.61
C GLU A 213 6.84 15.24 -7.99
N LEU A 214 8.00 14.84 -7.48
CA LEU A 214 8.55 13.50 -7.69
C LEU A 214 7.59 12.43 -7.16
N LEU A 215 7.15 12.54 -5.91
CA LEU A 215 6.26 11.55 -5.31
C LEU A 215 4.93 11.46 -6.07
N LYS A 216 4.41 12.60 -6.53
CA LYS A 216 3.20 12.65 -7.37
C LYS A 216 3.40 11.91 -8.69
N LYS A 217 4.51 12.18 -9.39
CA LYS A 217 4.89 11.49 -10.62
C LYS A 217 4.99 9.98 -10.41
N GLU A 218 5.61 9.55 -9.31
CA GLU A 218 5.81 8.12 -9.01
C GLU A 218 4.51 7.38 -8.69
N TYR A 219 3.56 8.01 -7.98
CA TYR A 219 2.24 7.41 -7.81
C TYR A 219 1.48 7.29 -9.13
N ILE A 220 1.52 8.32 -9.97
CA ILE A 220 0.80 8.32 -11.25
C ILE A 220 1.39 7.23 -12.17
N LYS A 221 2.72 7.17 -12.28
CA LYS A 221 3.42 6.11 -13.01
C LYS A 221 3.02 4.72 -12.49
N SER A 222 3.02 4.53 -11.18
CA SER A 222 2.65 3.25 -10.56
C SER A 222 1.20 2.85 -10.87
N LEU A 223 0.27 3.81 -10.77
CA LEU A 223 -1.13 3.60 -11.07
C LEU A 223 -1.37 3.22 -12.53
N ILE A 224 -0.72 3.90 -13.47
CA ILE A 224 -0.82 3.61 -14.90
C ILE A 224 -0.28 2.20 -15.21
N ILE A 225 0.92 1.86 -14.72
CA ILE A 225 1.53 0.53 -14.90
C ILE A 225 0.62 -0.59 -14.35
N ILE A 226 0.07 -0.40 -13.15
CA ILE A 226 -0.87 -1.35 -12.56
C ILE A 226 -2.17 -1.43 -13.38
N GLY A 227 -2.69 -0.28 -13.81
CA GLY A 227 -3.90 -0.20 -14.63
C GLY A 227 -3.75 -0.96 -15.94
N GLU A 228 -2.65 -0.72 -16.67
CA GLU A 228 -2.35 -1.38 -17.95
C GLU A 228 -2.28 -2.90 -17.79
N TYR A 229 -1.62 -3.36 -16.71
CA TYR A 229 -1.53 -4.79 -16.43
C TYR A 229 -2.91 -5.38 -16.13
N LEU A 230 -3.73 -4.73 -15.30
CA LEU A 230 -5.07 -5.26 -14.98
C LEU A 230 -6.02 -5.21 -16.20
N ASP A 231 -5.85 -4.22 -17.07
CA ASP A 231 -6.62 -4.06 -18.29
C ASP A 231 -6.31 -5.14 -19.32
N SER A 232 -5.02 -5.47 -19.51
CA SER A 232 -4.58 -6.47 -20.49
C SER A 232 -5.17 -7.87 -20.26
N TYR A 233 -5.62 -8.15 -19.03
CA TYR A 233 -6.29 -9.40 -18.65
C TYR A 233 -7.81 -9.26 -18.42
N GLY A 234 -8.44 -8.14 -18.81
CA GLY A 234 -9.89 -7.93 -18.71
C GLY A 234 -10.42 -7.78 -17.27
N VAL A 235 -9.52 -7.55 -16.31
CA VAL A 235 -9.87 -7.52 -14.88
C VAL A 235 -10.55 -6.22 -14.50
N LEU A 236 -10.18 -5.10 -15.14
CA LEU A 236 -10.78 -3.79 -14.88
C LEU A 236 -12.28 -3.77 -15.25
N GLU A 237 -12.64 -4.25 -16.44
CA GLU A 237 -14.03 -4.37 -16.89
C GLU A 237 -14.87 -5.17 -15.87
N THR A 238 -14.34 -6.31 -15.41
CA THR A 238 -15.01 -7.14 -14.40
C THR A 238 -15.25 -6.37 -13.09
N TYR A 239 -14.32 -5.50 -12.68
CA TYR A 239 -14.50 -4.66 -11.51
C TYR A 239 -15.51 -3.53 -11.73
N ALA A 240 -15.52 -2.90 -12.91
CA ALA A 240 -16.52 -1.91 -13.29
C ALA A 240 -17.93 -2.50 -13.25
N GLN A 241 -18.14 -3.65 -13.91
CA GLN A 241 -19.40 -4.40 -13.90
C GLN A 241 -19.88 -4.71 -12.48
N ARG A 242 -18.99 -5.21 -11.61
CA ARG A 242 -19.32 -5.51 -10.21
C ARG A 242 -19.71 -4.25 -9.43
N GLN A 243 -19.04 -3.12 -9.68
CA GLN A 243 -19.35 -1.85 -9.02
C GLN A 243 -20.70 -1.30 -9.47
N ASN A 244 -20.95 -1.28 -10.78
CA ASN A 244 -22.20 -0.81 -11.37
C ASN A 244 -23.39 -1.64 -10.88
N LYS A 245 -23.28 -2.97 -10.93
CA LYS A 245 -24.30 -3.90 -10.38
C LYS A 245 -24.54 -3.71 -8.88
N GLN A 246 -23.50 -3.36 -8.12
CA GLN A 246 -23.67 -3.04 -6.69
C GLN A 246 -24.47 -1.74 -6.51
N ASN A 247 -24.20 -0.70 -7.32
CA ASN A 247 -24.95 0.55 -7.27
C ASN A 247 -26.43 0.31 -7.61
N GLU A 248 -26.73 -0.46 -8.66
CA GLU A 248 -28.10 -0.87 -9.02
C GLU A 248 -28.79 -1.62 -7.88
N LYS A 249 -28.13 -2.63 -7.28
CA LYS A 249 -28.69 -3.38 -6.14
C LYS A 249 -28.99 -2.47 -4.94
N MET A 250 -28.24 -1.39 -4.78
CA MET A 250 -28.43 -0.40 -3.73
C MET A 250 -29.40 0.72 -4.11
N LYS A 251 -30.01 0.66 -5.31
CA LYS A 251 -30.85 1.69 -5.91
C LYS A 251 -30.17 3.07 -5.91
N LEU A 252 -28.94 3.06 -6.42
CA LEU A 252 -28.07 4.22 -6.63
C LEU A 252 -27.80 4.43 -8.12
N GLU A 253 -28.78 4.12 -8.98
CA GLU A 253 -28.67 4.19 -10.44
C GLU A 253 -28.43 5.61 -10.95
N THR A 254 -28.80 6.62 -10.16
CA THR A 254 -28.55 8.04 -10.48
C THR A 254 -27.08 8.44 -10.32
N LEU A 255 -26.25 7.61 -9.68
CA LEU A 255 -24.81 7.85 -9.61
C LEU A 255 -24.15 7.56 -10.97
N PRO A 256 -23.14 8.36 -11.37
CA PRO A 256 -22.35 8.08 -12.56
C PRO A 256 -21.80 6.64 -12.57
N GLN A 257 -22.08 5.92 -13.66
CA GLN A 257 -21.61 4.55 -13.88
C GLN A 257 -20.17 4.55 -14.41
N ILE A 258 -19.43 3.47 -14.12
CA ILE A 258 -18.09 3.27 -14.69
C ILE A 258 -18.26 2.64 -16.07
N PRO A 259 -17.72 3.23 -17.16
CA PRO A 259 -17.84 2.67 -18.49
C PRO A 259 -17.04 1.37 -18.61
N GLU A 260 -17.71 0.28 -18.96
CA GLU A 260 -17.11 -1.07 -18.98
C GLU A 260 -16.05 -1.19 -20.10
N ASN A 261 -16.38 -0.75 -21.32
CA ASN A 261 -15.52 -0.83 -22.50
C ASN A 261 -14.32 0.15 -22.50
N ASP A 262 -14.29 1.10 -21.56
CA ASP A 262 -13.26 2.15 -21.49
C ASP A 262 -12.79 2.34 -20.04
N THR A 263 -12.80 1.25 -19.27
CA THR A 263 -12.58 1.29 -17.82
C THR A 263 -11.17 1.82 -17.51
N PHE A 264 -10.15 1.44 -18.27
CA PHE A 264 -8.78 1.91 -18.06
C PHE A 264 -8.68 3.44 -18.14
N PHE A 265 -9.13 4.05 -19.24
CA PHE A 265 -9.06 5.50 -19.42
C PHE A 265 -9.96 6.25 -18.43
N TYR A 266 -11.08 5.65 -18.01
CA TYR A 266 -11.89 6.24 -16.95
C TYR A 266 -11.17 6.30 -15.61
N LEU A 267 -10.47 5.23 -15.21
CA LEU A 267 -9.82 5.08 -13.91
C LEU A 267 -8.41 5.67 -13.83
N PHE A 268 -7.66 5.63 -14.94
CA PHE A 268 -6.21 5.89 -14.97
C PHE A 268 -5.81 7.01 -15.93
N ASP A 269 -6.75 7.85 -16.40
CA ASP A 269 -6.41 9.03 -17.21
C ASP A 269 -5.39 9.94 -16.49
N GLU A 270 -4.24 10.13 -17.15
CA GLU A 270 -3.10 10.83 -16.57
C GLU A 270 -3.44 12.29 -16.21
N LYS A 271 -4.28 12.97 -17.01
CA LYS A 271 -4.67 14.36 -16.74
C LYS A 271 -5.53 14.45 -15.47
N LYS A 272 -6.50 13.56 -15.30
CA LYS A 272 -7.30 13.46 -14.06
C LYS A 272 -6.43 13.12 -12.87
N LEU A 273 -5.51 12.15 -13.01
CA LEU A 273 -4.59 11.79 -11.93
C LEU A 273 -3.67 12.95 -11.52
N LYS A 274 -3.16 13.73 -12.48
CA LYS A 274 -2.37 14.95 -12.23
C LYS A 274 -3.15 16.02 -11.46
N ALA A 275 -4.48 16.05 -11.53
CA ALA A 275 -5.30 16.99 -10.75
C ALA A 275 -5.51 16.55 -9.29
N LEU A 276 -5.21 15.31 -8.93
CA LEU A 276 -5.42 14.78 -7.58
C LEU A 276 -4.35 15.24 -6.58
N SER A 277 -4.73 15.27 -5.30
CA SER A 277 -3.79 15.45 -4.19
C SER A 277 -2.92 14.21 -4.01
N LEU A 278 -1.72 14.39 -3.43
CA LEU A 278 -0.84 13.29 -3.03
C LEU A 278 -1.54 12.25 -2.16
N THR A 279 -2.40 12.70 -1.25
CA THR A 279 -3.13 11.85 -0.32
C THR A 279 -4.12 10.91 -1.04
N LYS A 280 -4.84 11.42 -2.05
CA LYS A 280 -5.75 10.62 -2.89
C LYS A 280 -4.96 9.67 -3.78
N LEU A 281 -3.85 10.12 -4.37
CA LEU A 281 -2.97 9.26 -5.18
C LEU A 281 -2.37 8.12 -4.36
N SER A 282 -1.91 8.40 -3.14
CA SER A 282 -1.40 7.40 -2.20
C SER A 282 -2.46 6.36 -1.85
N ALA A 283 -3.70 6.80 -1.59
CA ALA A 283 -4.82 5.91 -1.33
C ALA A 283 -5.18 5.02 -2.53
N LEU A 284 -5.30 5.61 -3.73
CA LEU A 284 -5.52 4.86 -4.97
C LEU A 284 -4.39 3.85 -5.21
N CYS A 285 -3.13 4.25 -5.01
CA CYS A 285 -1.98 3.37 -5.18
C CYS A 285 -2.04 2.20 -4.19
N ALA A 286 -2.33 2.43 -2.91
CA ALA A 286 -2.48 1.36 -1.91
C ALA A 286 -3.60 0.37 -2.27
N PHE A 287 -4.74 0.87 -2.77
CA PHE A 287 -5.86 0.04 -3.22
C PHE A 287 -5.50 -0.80 -4.45
N TRP A 288 -5.00 -0.17 -5.51
CA TRP A 288 -4.72 -0.82 -6.78
C TRP A 288 -3.50 -1.74 -6.70
N SER A 289 -2.45 -1.40 -5.93
CA SER A 289 -1.35 -2.33 -5.62
C SER A 289 -1.88 -3.58 -4.91
N ASN A 290 -2.83 -3.45 -3.97
CA ASN A 290 -3.42 -4.61 -3.31
C ASN A 290 -4.24 -5.49 -4.28
N ARG A 291 -4.95 -4.89 -5.24
CA ARG A 291 -5.67 -5.60 -6.29
C ARG A 291 -4.73 -6.32 -7.24
N PHE A 292 -3.68 -5.64 -7.70
CA PHE A 292 -2.63 -6.18 -8.55
C PHE A 292 -2.00 -7.42 -7.92
N VAL A 293 -1.54 -7.35 -6.67
CA VAL A 293 -0.97 -8.52 -5.97
C VAL A 293 -1.93 -9.69 -5.93
N LYS A 294 -3.19 -9.44 -5.57
CA LYS A 294 -4.18 -10.51 -5.47
C LYS A 294 -4.40 -11.21 -6.82
N VAL A 295 -4.70 -10.42 -7.85
CA VAL A 295 -5.00 -10.92 -9.20
C VAL A 295 -3.81 -11.70 -9.77
N THR A 296 -2.60 -11.14 -9.67
CA THR A 296 -1.40 -11.79 -10.20
C THR A 296 -1.11 -13.12 -9.50
N LEU A 297 -1.24 -13.18 -8.16
CA LEU A 297 -1.05 -14.43 -7.43
C LEU A 297 -2.14 -15.46 -7.73
N ASP A 298 -3.39 -15.03 -7.85
CA ASP A 298 -4.51 -15.90 -8.21
C ASP A 298 -4.29 -16.51 -9.61
N MET A 299 -3.84 -15.69 -10.58
CA MET A 299 -3.52 -16.15 -11.93
C MET A 299 -2.37 -17.18 -11.96
N TYR A 300 -1.27 -16.86 -11.26
CA TYR A 300 -0.10 -17.74 -11.17
C TYR A 300 -0.44 -19.08 -10.53
N LYS A 301 -1.06 -19.06 -9.34
CA LYS A 301 -1.43 -20.30 -8.63
C LYS A 301 -2.39 -21.13 -9.46
N SER A 302 -3.36 -20.49 -10.11
CA SER A 302 -4.29 -21.19 -10.98
C SER A 302 -3.57 -21.85 -12.16
N TYR A 303 -2.65 -21.15 -12.80
CA TYR A 303 -1.87 -21.72 -13.91
C TYR A 303 -1.04 -22.93 -13.48
N ILE A 304 -0.39 -22.88 -12.31
CA ILE A 304 0.38 -24.02 -11.81
C ILE A 304 -0.52 -25.25 -11.60
N ILE A 305 -1.69 -25.08 -10.99
CA ILE A 305 -2.65 -26.19 -10.83
C ILE A 305 -3.08 -26.72 -12.20
N MET A 306 -3.36 -25.83 -13.16
CA MET A 306 -3.77 -26.24 -14.50
C MET A 306 -2.67 -27.04 -15.21
N TYR A 307 -1.42 -26.58 -15.12
CA TYR A 307 -0.25 -27.25 -15.67
C TYR A 307 -0.06 -28.65 -15.07
N GLU A 308 -0.13 -28.77 -13.74
CA GLU A 308 0.09 -30.02 -13.01
C GLU A 308 -1.02 -31.06 -13.21
N LEU A 309 -2.21 -30.61 -13.61
CA LEU A 309 -3.38 -31.46 -13.85
C LEU A 309 -3.75 -31.59 -15.34
N GLY A 310 -2.90 -31.08 -16.25
CA GLY A 310 -3.16 -31.10 -17.69
C GLY A 310 -4.42 -30.35 -18.13
N LEU A 311 -4.91 -29.40 -17.32
CA LEU A 311 -6.13 -28.63 -17.59
C LEU A 311 -5.89 -27.45 -18.53
N ASP A 312 -4.63 -27.17 -18.86
CA ASP A 312 -4.20 -26.11 -19.76
C ASP A 312 -4.31 -26.50 -21.25
N ALA A 313 -4.68 -27.75 -21.55
CA ALA A 313 -4.92 -28.22 -22.91
C ALA A 313 -6.19 -27.64 -23.53
N LYS A 314 -6.16 -27.41 -24.85
CA LYS A 314 -7.24 -26.78 -25.64
C LYS A 314 -8.59 -27.48 -25.48
N ASP A 315 -8.61 -28.81 -25.42
CA ASP A 315 -9.83 -29.60 -25.25
C ASP A 315 -10.38 -29.60 -23.81
N LYS A 316 -9.62 -29.06 -22.84
CA LYS A 316 -9.98 -29.06 -21.42
C LYS A 316 -10.43 -27.71 -20.90
N ILE A 317 -9.86 -26.62 -21.42
CA ILE A 317 -10.07 -25.26 -20.88
C ILE A 317 -11.53 -24.78 -20.96
N ASP A 318 -12.31 -25.29 -21.90
CA ASP A 318 -13.68 -24.83 -22.15
C ASP A 318 -14.74 -25.51 -21.29
N ASP A 319 -14.49 -26.73 -20.82
CA ASP A 319 -15.42 -27.43 -19.95
C ASP A 319 -15.22 -27.02 -18.48
N ASP A 320 -16.16 -26.24 -17.97
CA ASP A 320 -16.21 -25.82 -16.56
C ASP A 320 -16.18 -26.98 -15.57
N ASN A 321 -16.66 -28.17 -15.94
CA ASN A 321 -16.66 -29.34 -15.06
C ASN A 321 -15.24 -29.78 -14.70
N ASN A 322 -14.28 -29.62 -15.62
CA ASN A 322 -12.87 -29.94 -15.38
C ASN A 322 -12.28 -29.14 -14.21
N PHE A 323 -12.79 -27.92 -13.98
CA PHE A 323 -12.31 -27.00 -12.95
C PHE A 323 -13.14 -27.09 -11.66
N ARG A 324 -14.44 -27.38 -11.77
CA ARG A 324 -15.37 -27.50 -10.64
C ARG A 324 -15.23 -28.81 -9.88
N ASN A 325 -14.87 -29.89 -10.56
CA ASN A 325 -14.89 -31.25 -9.99
C ASN A 325 -13.51 -31.75 -9.52
N ILE A 326 -12.55 -30.84 -9.31
CA ILE A 326 -11.24 -31.21 -8.76
C ILE A 326 -11.40 -31.63 -7.30
N SER A 327 -10.88 -32.80 -6.95
CA SER A 327 -10.97 -33.30 -5.59
C SER A 327 -10.19 -32.43 -4.62
N LYS A 328 -10.70 -32.29 -3.39
CA LYS A 328 -9.99 -31.59 -2.31
C LYS A 328 -8.62 -32.21 -2.02
N GLU A 329 -8.50 -33.52 -2.19
CA GLU A 329 -7.24 -34.24 -2.04
C GLU A 329 -6.20 -33.81 -3.07
N LYS A 330 -6.59 -33.66 -4.35
CA LYS A 330 -5.69 -33.14 -5.41
C LYS A 330 -5.13 -31.76 -5.05
N ILE A 331 -6.01 -30.84 -4.64
CA ILE A 331 -5.60 -29.48 -4.23
C ILE A 331 -4.65 -29.52 -3.03
N LYS A 332 -4.93 -30.40 -2.06
CA LYS A 332 -4.07 -30.59 -0.88
C LYS A 332 -2.69 -31.13 -1.24
N VAL A 333 -2.63 -32.11 -2.14
CA VAL A 333 -1.36 -32.70 -2.61
C VAL A 333 -0.54 -31.68 -3.39
N LEU A 334 -1.16 -30.86 -4.25
CA LEU A 334 -0.47 -29.74 -4.92
C LEU A 334 0.06 -28.71 -3.91
N GLY A 335 -0.71 -28.39 -2.87
CA GLY A 335 -0.26 -27.54 -1.77
C GLY A 335 0.93 -28.13 -1.02
N LEU A 336 0.95 -29.45 -0.81
CA LEU A 336 2.07 -30.17 -0.22
C LEU A 336 3.31 -30.14 -1.12
N LYS A 337 3.13 -30.33 -2.44
CA LYS A 337 4.19 -30.27 -3.46
C LYS A 337 4.85 -28.89 -3.50
N PHE A 338 4.04 -27.83 -3.53
CA PHE A 338 4.53 -26.45 -3.38
C PHE A 338 5.26 -26.23 -2.06
N GLY A 339 4.68 -26.67 -0.94
CA GLY A 339 5.29 -26.56 0.38
C GLY A 339 6.64 -27.27 0.46
N PHE A 340 6.78 -28.41 -0.20
CA PHE A 340 8.04 -29.17 -0.27
C PHE A 340 9.13 -28.34 -0.94
N ILE A 341 8.86 -27.82 -2.15
CA ILE A 341 9.83 -27.00 -2.89
C ILE A 341 10.19 -25.74 -2.09
N HIS A 342 9.20 -25.07 -1.48
CA HIS A 342 9.45 -23.90 -0.64
C HIS A 342 10.38 -24.20 0.56
N GLN A 343 10.38 -25.44 1.06
CA GLN A 343 11.25 -25.87 2.16
C GLN A 343 12.69 -26.21 1.75
N LEU A 344 12.97 -26.33 0.45
CA LEU A 344 14.34 -26.54 -0.05
C LEU A 344 15.23 -25.30 0.14
N ASP A 345 14.65 -24.13 0.43
CA ASP A 345 15.36 -22.86 0.71
C ASP A 345 16.57 -22.64 -0.23
N LEU A 346 16.29 -22.76 -1.53
CA LEU A 346 17.27 -22.77 -2.64
C LEU A 346 18.01 -21.43 -2.83
N GLY A 347 17.95 -20.55 -1.84
CA GLY A 347 18.40 -19.17 -1.90
C GLY A 347 17.26 -18.29 -2.41
N LYS A 348 16.85 -17.32 -1.58
CA LYS A 348 15.91 -16.27 -1.99
C LYS A 348 16.64 -15.33 -2.93
N VAL A 349 16.63 -15.62 -4.22
CA VAL A 349 17.31 -14.78 -5.21
C VAL A 349 16.45 -13.53 -5.46
N TYR A 350 16.68 -12.51 -4.63
CA TYR A 350 16.28 -11.14 -4.93
C TYR A 350 17.52 -10.33 -5.28
N THR A 351 17.64 -9.98 -6.56
CA THR A 351 18.20 -8.71 -6.99
C THR A 351 17.15 -7.99 -7.83
N PHE A 352 16.03 -7.62 -7.21
CA PHE A 352 15.42 -6.35 -7.59
C PHE A 352 16.20 -5.28 -6.82
N ASN A 353 17.42 -4.98 -7.30
CA ASN A 353 18.12 -3.82 -6.80
C ASN A 353 17.36 -2.58 -7.26
N GLU A 354 17.28 -1.62 -6.36
CA GLU A 354 16.97 -0.21 -6.61
C GLU A 354 17.98 0.48 -7.57
N THR A 355 18.66 -0.26 -8.46
CA THR A 355 19.63 0.24 -9.44
C THR A 355 19.64 -0.62 -10.71
N GLU A 356 19.59 0.08 -11.84
CA GLU A 356 19.84 -0.36 -13.21
C GLU A 356 20.82 -1.54 -13.33
N THR A 357 20.31 -2.71 -13.71
CA THR A 357 20.86 -3.64 -14.71
C THR A 357 20.00 -4.90 -14.69
N LEU A 358 19.25 -5.09 -15.79
CA LEU A 358 18.17 -6.07 -15.91
C LEU A 358 18.66 -7.49 -16.29
N GLU A 359 19.98 -7.75 -16.34
CA GLU A 359 20.46 -8.83 -17.21
C GLU A 359 21.07 -10.09 -16.58
N SER A 360 21.42 -10.23 -15.30
CA SER A 360 22.17 -11.47 -14.94
C SER A 360 22.14 -11.98 -13.50
N GLY A 361 21.28 -11.47 -12.62
CA GLY A 361 21.36 -11.81 -11.20
C GLY A 361 20.73 -13.14 -10.74
N LEU A 362 19.97 -13.85 -11.59
CA LEU A 362 19.01 -14.87 -11.12
C LEU A 362 19.44 -16.34 -11.19
N GLU A 363 20.56 -16.64 -11.86
CA GLU A 363 20.86 -18.04 -12.23
C GLU A 363 21.91 -18.73 -11.36
N LEU A 364 22.85 -18.03 -10.73
CA LEU A 364 24.04 -18.69 -10.18
C LEU A 364 23.84 -19.40 -8.82
N TYR A 365 23.09 -18.83 -7.87
CA TYR A 365 22.94 -19.42 -6.53
C TYR A 365 21.91 -20.56 -6.45
N THR A 366 20.92 -20.56 -7.36
CA THR A 366 19.81 -21.52 -7.39
C THR A 366 20.28 -22.87 -7.91
N ILE A 367 21.18 -22.90 -8.89
CA ILE A 367 21.60 -24.12 -9.61
C ILE A 367 22.44 -25.06 -8.73
N GLU A 368 23.35 -24.53 -7.90
CA GLU A 368 24.25 -25.36 -7.09
C GLU A 368 23.49 -26.14 -6.00
N LYS A 369 22.62 -25.47 -5.23
CA LYS A 369 21.77 -26.13 -4.22
C LYS A 369 20.76 -27.08 -4.84
N LEU A 370 20.15 -26.71 -5.97
CA LEU A 370 19.26 -27.61 -6.71
C LEU A 370 19.98 -28.86 -7.19
N SER A 371 21.22 -28.72 -7.67
CA SER A 371 22.06 -29.84 -8.08
C SER A 371 22.43 -30.75 -6.91
N GLU A 372 22.68 -30.19 -5.73
CA GLU A 372 22.96 -30.95 -4.50
C GLU A 372 21.74 -31.76 -4.05
N TYR A 373 20.58 -31.12 -3.89
CA TYR A 373 19.32 -31.82 -3.58
C TYR A 373 18.91 -32.80 -4.69
N GLY A 374 19.18 -32.44 -5.94
CA GLY A 374 18.90 -33.26 -7.11
C GLY A 374 19.58 -34.63 -7.04
N LYS A 375 20.75 -34.71 -6.41
CA LYS A 375 21.49 -35.97 -6.21
C LYS A 375 20.96 -36.80 -5.03
N THR A 376 20.39 -36.18 -4.01
CA THR A 376 20.04 -36.87 -2.75
C THR A 376 18.57 -37.22 -2.60
N ILE A 377 17.65 -36.38 -3.11
CA ILE A 377 16.21 -36.51 -2.84
C ILE A 377 15.31 -36.57 -4.09
N SER A 378 15.85 -36.38 -5.29
CA SER A 378 15.03 -36.32 -6.53
C SER A 378 14.28 -37.62 -6.85
N GLU A 379 14.92 -38.79 -6.68
CA GLU A 379 14.24 -40.07 -6.88
C GLU A 379 13.09 -40.29 -5.89
N ASN A 380 13.31 -39.96 -4.62
CA ASN A 380 12.29 -40.04 -3.57
C ASN A 380 11.16 -39.05 -3.83
N TYR A 381 11.47 -37.84 -4.32
CA TYR A 381 10.49 -36.84 -4.72
C TYR A 381 9.59 -37.36 -5.84
N LYS A 382 10.18 -37.81 -6.95
CA LYS A 382 9.44 -38.35 -8.09
C LYS A 382 8.59 -39.54 -7.66
N LYS A 383 9.16 -40.48 -6.91
CA LYS A 383 8.45 -41.66 -6.40
C LYS A 383 7.29 -41.29 -5.49
N TYR A 384 7.46 -40.31 -4.60
CA TYR A 384 6.40 -39.91 -3.69
C TYR A 384 5.25 -39.22 -4.43
N PHE A 385 5.53 -38.13 -5.16
CA PHE A 385 4.51 -37.31 -5.79
C PHE A 385 3.79 -38.00 -6.97
N SER A 386 4.46 -38.92 -7.67
CA SER A 386 3.80 -39.72 -8.72
C SER A 386 2.81 -40.76 -8.18
N ASN A 387 2.84 -41.07 -6.88
CA ASN A 387 1.98 -42.10 -6.27
C ASN A 387 0.88 -41.53 -5.36
N ILE A 388 0.79 -40.20 -5.22
CA ILE A 388 -0.20 -39.56 -4.34
C ILE A 388 -1.08 -38.57 -5.10
N GLY A 389 -2.35 -38.48 -4.72
CA GLY A 389 -3.27 -37.45 -5.22
C GLY A 389 -3.60 -37.53 -6.72
N GLY A 390 -3.07 -38.49 -7.48
CA GLY A 390 -3.31 -38.61 -8.92
C GLY A 390 -2.68 -37.49 -9.74
N LEU A 391 -1.46 -37.07 -9.37
CA LEU A 391 -0.61 -36.15 -10.14
C LEU A 391 0.19 -36.92 -11.21
N ASN A 392 -0.53 -37.43 -12.21
CA ASN A 392 0.04 -38.32 -13.23
C ASN A 392 0.28 -37.61 -14.58
N ASP A 393 -0.13 -36.35 -14.69
CA ASP A 393 -0.08 -35.57 -15.92
C ASP A 393 1.29 -34.88 -16.14
N THR A 394 2.16 -34.91 -15.13
CA THR A 394 3.54 -34.42 -15.18
C THR A 394 4.52 -35.51 -14.73
N GLU A 395 5.79 -35.36 -15.09
CA GLU A 395 6.83 -36.34 -14.68
C GLU A 395 7.20 -36.26 -13.19
N ASN A 396 6.69 -35.24 -12.48
CA ASN A 396 7.09 -34.89 -11.12
C ASN A 396 8.62 -34.76 -10.99
N ASP A 397 9.25 -34.11 -11.96
CA ASP A 397 10.67 -33.80 -11.92
C ASP A 397 10.92 -32.62 -10.98
N MET A 398 11.75 -32.86 -9.96
CA MET A 398 12.00 -31.87 -8.92
C MET A 398 12.64 -30.59 -9.46
N ASN A 399 13.47 -30.66 -10.51
CA ASN A 399 14.14 -29.48 -11.05
C ASN A 399 13.16 -28.62 -11.86
N GLU A 400 12.31 -29.25 -12.68
CA GLU A 400 11.25 -28.56 -13.41
C GLU A 400 10.26 -27.89 -12.44
N ASP A 401 9.81 -28.64 -11.43
CA ASP A 401 8.91 -28.15 -10.39
C ASP A 401 9.56 -27.01 -9.60
N ALA A 402 10.83 -27.14 -9.22
CA ALA A 402 11.55 -26.06 -8.56
C ALA A 402 11.60 -24.78 -9.41
N GLY A 403 11.84 -24.88 -10.72
CA GLY A 403 11.80 -23.74 -11.62
C GLY A 403 10.45 -23.02 -11.62
N LEU A 404 9.35 -23.77 -11.62
CA LEU A 404 7.99 -23.24 -11.64
C LEU A 404 7.60 -22.60 -10.29
N TYR A 405 7.80 -23.33 -9.19
CA TYR A 405 7.36 -22.91 -7.86
C TYR A 405 8.26 -21.83 -7.25
N ASN A 406 9.58 -21.82 -7.54
CA ASN A 406 10.47 -20.73 -7.08
C ASN A 406 10.14 -19.41 -7.77
N ALA A 407 9.75 -19.45 -9.06
CA ALA A 407 9.30 -18.25 -9.77
C ALA A 407 8.07 -17.65 -9.10
N LEU A 408 7.12 -18.48 -8.64
CA LEU A 408 5.98 -18.03 -7.84
C LEU A 408 6.41 -17.43 -6.50
N ASP A 409 7.27 -18.10 -5.73
CA ASP A 409 7.66 -17.60 -4.41
C ASP A 409 8.41 -16.27 -4.50
N GLY A 410 9.35 -16.16 -5.45
CA GLY A 410 10.04 -14.92 -5.76
C GLY A 410 9.04 -13.82 -6.13
N MET A 411 8.15 -14.09 -7.08
CA MET A 411 7.13 -13.13 -7.49
C MET A 411 6.22 -12.69 -6.34
N GLN A 412 5.80 -13.63 -5.51
CA GLN A 412 4.99 -13.38 -4.33
C GLN A 412 5.69 -12.41 -3.37
N MET A 413 6.99 -12.59 -3.14
CA MET A 413 7.79 -11.66 -2.33
C MET A 413 7.85 -10.25 -2.97
N ALA A 414 8.12 -10.11 -4.27
CA ALA A 414 8.09 -8.80 -4.97
C ALA A 414 6.78 -8.08 -4.76
N LEU A 415 5.70 -8.78 -5.08
CA LEU A 415 4.34 -8.27 -5.04
C LEU A 415 4.00 -7.78 -3.64
N TYR A 416 4.26 -8.60 -2.61
CA TYR A 416 4.00 -8.20 -1.22
C TYR A 416 4.90 -7.06 -0.76
N ASN A 417 6.15 -6.96 -1.23
CA ASN A 417 7.01 -5.82 -0.93
C ASN A 417 6.44 -4.54 -1.55
N HIS A 418 6.08 -4.55 -2.84
CA HIS A 418 5.46 -3.41 -3.51
C HIS A 418 4.15 -2.99 -2.84
N LYS A 419 3.24 -3.94 -2.58
CA LYS A 419 1.99 -3.67 -1.84
C LYS A 419 2.28 -3.05 -0.47
N SER A 420 3.24 -3.60 0.27
CA SER A 420 3.61 -3.07 1.59
C SER A 420 4.11 -1.63 1.47
N ASN A 421 4.93 -1.32 0.47
CA ASN A 421 5.43 0.03 0.23
C ASN A 421 4.27 1.02 0.00
N SER A 422 3.32 0.69 -0.89
CA SER A 422 2.16 1.55 -1.14
C SER A 422 1.29 1.75 0.11
N ILE A 423 1.04 0.70 0.89
CA ILE A 423 0.22 0.77 2.11
C ILE A 423 0.91 1.59 3.21
N TYR A 424 2.20 1.34 3.49
CA TYR A 424 2.92 2.08 4.53
C TYR A 424 3.14 3.55 4.15
N SER A 425 3.26 3.84 2.86
CA SER A 425 3.27 5.21 2.35
C SER A 425 1.96 5.95 2.71
N LEU A 426 0.79 5.32 2.54
CA LEU A 426 -0.50 5.88 2.96
C LEU A 426 -0.61 6.02 4.49
N ILE A 427 -0.16 5.02 5.25
CA ILE A 427 -0.19 5.06 6.71
C ILE A 427 0.66 6.22 7.24
N ASP A 428 1.80 6.50 6.61
CA ASP A 428 2.65 7.63 7.01
C ASP A 428 1.93 8.98 6.83
N PHE A 429 1.17 9.17 5.74
CA PHE A 429 0.29 10.34 5.57
C PHE A 429 -0.82 10.41 6.63
N LEU A 430 -1.43 9.27 6.97
CA LEU A 430 -2.49 9.21 7.99
C LEU A 430 -2.00 9.65 9.37
N ILE A 431 -0.76 9.30 9.72
CA ILE A 431 -0.12 9.67 10.98
C ILE A 431 0.35 11.13 10.95
N SER A 432 1.08 11.52 9.90
CA SER A 432 1.80 12.80 9.85
C SER A 432 0.94 14.00 9.48
N GLU A 433 -0.13 13.79 8.70
CA GLU A 433 -0.94 14.88 8.13
C GLU A 433 -2.42 14.86 8.54
N LYS A 434 -2.88 13.86 9.28
CA LYS A 434 -4.28 13.74 9.73
C LYS A 434 -5.28 13.83 8.56
N ILE A 435 -4.97 13.17 7.45
CA ILE A 435 -5.73 13.26 6.18
C ILE A 435 -7.12 12.59 6.23
N SER A 436 -7.44 11.89 7.31
CA SER A 436 -8.73 11.20 7.51
C SER A 436 -9.26 11.41 8.93
N LEU A 437 -10.56 11.69 9.01
CA LEU A 437 -11.31 11.77 10.27
C LEU A 437 -11.78 10.40 10.78
N ASN A 438 -11.65 9.32 10.01
CA ASN A 438 -12.04 7.98 10.42
C ASN A 438 -11.15 6.94 9.74
N TRP A 439 -10.09 6.54 10.45
CA TRP A 439 -9.21 5.46 10.03
C TRP A 439 -8.72 4.72 11.26
N GLY A 440 -8.42 3.43 11.10
CA GLY A 440 -7.97 2.62 12.22
C GLY A 440 -8.07 1.12 11.99
N VAL A 441 -7.83 0.36 13.06
CA VAL A 441 -8.01 -1.09 13.08
C VAL A 441 -9.51 -1.41 13.06
N ILE A 442 -9.91 -2.33 12.19
CA ILE A 442 -11.21 -2.99 12.22
C ILE A 442 -11.05 -4.24 13.09
N GLU A 443 -11.88 -4.35 14.13
CA GLU A 443 -11.89 -5.51 15.01
C GLU A 443 -12.48 -6.73 14.27
N GLU A 444 -11.71 -7.82 14.24
CA GLU A 444 -12.05 -9.11 13.65
C GLU A 444 -12.17 -10.18 14.75
N ASP A 445 -13.15 -11.07 14.63
CA ASP A 445 -13.45 -12.09 15.65
C ASP A 445 -12.32 -13.11 15.84
N LYS A 446 -11.47 -13.29 14.84
CA LYS A 446 -10.35 -14.25 14.86
C LYS A 446 -9.02 -13.52 14.90
N ALA A 447 -8.19 -13.88 15.88
CA ALA A 447 -6.81 -13.44 15.92
C ALA A 447 -6.03 -14.09 14.76
N THR A 448 -5.67 -13.29 13.76
CA THR A 448 -4.82 -13.73 12.64
C THR A 448 -3.45 -13.06 12.67
N LYS A 449 -2.52 -13.53 11.83
CA LYS A 449 -1.22 -12.86 11.59
C LYS A 449 -1.37 -11.50 10.91
N TYR A 450 -2.56 -11.17 10.44
CA TYR A 450 -2.90 -9.90 9.82
C TYR A 450 -3.82 -9.08 10.75
N ILE A 451 -3.91 -7.80 10.44
CA ILE A 451 -4.95 -6.91 10.94
C ILE A 451 -5.62 -6.26 9.73
N LEU A 452 -6.91 -6.00 9.84
CA LEU A 452 -7.66 -5.25 8.86
C LEU A 452 -7.68 -3.76 9.26
N LEU A 453 -7.25 -2.89 8.35
CA LEU A 453 -7.37 -1.44 8.50
C LEU A 453 -8.54 -0.91 7.68
N GLY A 454 -9.39 -0.08 8.28
CA GLY A 454 -10.40 0.73 7.61
C GLY A 454 -9.94 2.17 7.48
N ILE A 455 -10.11 2.79 6.32
CA ILE A 455 -9.63 4.15 6.05
C ILE A 455 -10.65 4.90 5.18
N ASP A 456 -11.24 5.95 5.73
CA ASP A 456 -12.13 6.86 5.01
C ASP A 456 -11.34 8.07 4.49
N ILE A 457 -11.00 8.08 3.21
CA ILE A 457 -10.32 9.21 2.58
C ILE A 457 -11.38 10.14 1.98
N PRO A 458 -11.46 11.41 2.42
CA PRO A 458 -12.42 12.36 1.87
C PRO A 458 -12.28 12.53 0.35
N GLY A 459 -13.40 12.51 -0.35
CA GLY A 459 -13.50 12.62 -1.80
C GLY A 459 -13.18 11.35 -2.57
N LEU A 460 -13.19 10.17 -1.94
CA LEU A 460 -13.22 8.86 -2.61
C LEU A 460 -14.60 8.20 -2.43
N ASN A 461 -15.03 7.40 -3.39
CA ASN A 461 -16.38 6.82 -3.40
C ASN A 461 -16.65 5.78 -2.31
N MET A 462 -15.61 5.16 -1.75
CA MET A 462 -15.71 4.03 -0.81
C MET A 462 -14.52 4.01 0.15
N PRO A 463 -14.64 3.35 1.32
CA PRO A 463 -13.51 3.17 2.24
C PRO A 463 -12.47 2.21 1.67
N LEU A 464 -11.22 2.39 2.09
CA LEU A 464 -10.17 1.40 1.89
C LEU A 464 -10.21 0.38 3.02
N ARG A 465 -10.03 -0.89 2.67
CA ARG A 465 -9.94 -2.00 3.62
C ARG A 465 -8.73 -2.85 3.28
N LEU A 466 -7.69 -2.72 4.11
CA LEU A 466 -6.35 -3.22 3.78
C LEU A 466 -5.88 -4.19 4.86
N HIS A 467 -5.55 -5.41 4.45
CA HIS A 467 -4.91 -6.39 5.32
C HIS A 467 -3.40 -6.17 5.36
N ILE A 468 -2.86 -6.04 6.57
CA ILE A 468 -1.44 -5.82 6.81
C ILE A 468 -0.93 -6.76 7.89
N ASN A 469 0.34 -7.17 7.81
CA ASN A 469 0.94 -8.05 8.81
C ASN A 469 1.00 -7.33 10.17
N ARG A 470 0.46 -7.98 11.20
CA ARG A 470 0.32 -7.41 12.55
C ARG A 470 1.65 -6.98 13.16
N GLU A 471 2.66 -7.83 13.07
CA GLU A 471 3.99 -7.58 13.66
C GLU A 471 4.69 -6.42 12.95
N LYS A 472 4.67 -6.41 11.61
CA LYS A 472 5.25 -5.31 10.82
C LYS A 472 4.54 -3.98 11.12
N PHE A 473 3.20 -3.98 11.22
CA PHE A 473 2.44 -2.78 11.56
C PHE A 473 2.74 -2.29 12.98
N PHE A 474 2.78 -3.19 13.97
CA PHE A 474 3.17 -2.84 15.33
C PHE A 474 4.55 -2.17 15.38
N LYS A 475 5.56 -2.76 14.72
CA LYS A 475 6.91 -2.19 14.66
C LYS A 475 6.90 -0.81 14.00
N PHE A 476 6.20 -0.65 12.89
CA PHE A 476 6.07 0.63 12.19
C PHE A 476 5.45 1.72 13.08
N ILE A 477 4.31 1.42 13.71
CA ILE A 477 3.59 2.34 14.59
C ILE A 477 4.44 2.77 15.79
N CYS A 478 5.08 1.82 16.47
CA CYS A 478 5.94 2.13 17.62
C CYS A 478 7.11 3.03 17.23
N LYS A 479 7.75 2.79 16.07
CA LYS A 479 8.86 3.60 15.59
C LYS A 479 8.44 5.00 15.11
N LYS A 480 7.24 5.14 14.53
CA LYS A 480 6.73 6.42 14.02
C LYS A 480 6.10 7.31 15.11
N GLN A 481 5.36 6.72 16.04
CA GLN A 481 4.61 7.47 17.06
C GLN A 481 5.22 7.41 18.46
N GLY A 482 6.25 6.57 18.68
CA GLY A 482 6.82 6.32 20.01
C GLY A 482 5.89 5.52 20.95
N LYS A 483 4.74 5.06 20.46
CA LYS A 483 3.70 4.33 21.21
C LYS A 483 2.99 3.33 20.32
N SER A 484 2.37 2.32 20.92
CA SER A 484 1.62 1.25 20.25
C SER A 484 0.14 1.57 20.01
N MET A 485 -0.28 2.83 20.23
CA MET A 485 -1.67 3.26 20.14
C MET A 485 -2.10 3.56 18.71
N VAL A 486 -3.18 2.93 18.25
CA VAL A 486 -3.81 3.19 16.95
C VAL A 486 -5.31 3.38 17.15
N ARG A 487 -5.93 4.23 16.35
CA ARG A 487 -7.38 4.43 16.39
C ARG A 487 -8.12 3.14 15.95
N LEU A 488 -9.33 2.94 16.47
CA LEU A 488 -10.30 1.97 15.94
C LEU A 488 -11.13 2.63 14.84
N TYR A 489 -11.36 1.88 13.75
CA TYR A 489 -12.21 2.33 12.66
C TYR A 489 -13.69 2.19 13.06
N ASP A 490 -14.46 3.27 12.92
CA ASP A 490 -15.90 3.26 13.15
C ASP A 490 -16.66 3.06 11.83
N GLY A 491 -17.83 2.41 11.84
CA GLY A 491 -18.64 2.22 10.62
C GLY A 491 -18.34 0.96 9.81
N LYS A 492 -17.65 -0.03 10.39
CA LYS A 492 -17.47 -1.36 9.74
C LYS A 492 -18.81 -1.99 9.30
N ASP A 493 -19.84 -1.82 10.13
CA ASP A 493 -21.17 -2.40 9.91
C ASP A 493 -22.02 -1.59 8.93
N ASP A 494 -21.61 -0.36 8.57
CA ASP A 494 -22.36 0.48 7.62
C ASP A 494 -22.36 -0.11 6.20
N PHE A 495 -21.45 -1.05 5.94
CA PHE A 495 -21.31 -1.74 4.67
C PHE A 495 -21.76 -3.19 4.75
N VAL A 496 -22.49 -3.57 5.79
CA VAL A 496 -23.23 -4.83 5.87
C VAL A 496 -24.70 -4.51 5.68
N VAL A 497 -25.21 -4.75 4.47
CA VAL A 497 -26.59 -4.44 4.08
C VAL A 497 -27.32 -5.75 3.83
N SER A 498 -28.41 -5.99 4.56
CA SER A 498 -29.19 -7.24 4.48
C SER A 498 -28.32 -8.50 4.64
N ASN A 499 -27.46 -8.52 5.67
CA ASN A 499 -26.47 -9.58 5.94
C ASN A 499 -25.45 -9.84 4.82
N THR A 500 -25.38 -8.96 3.82
CA THR A 500 -24.39 -9.02 2.75
C THR A 500 -23.36 -7.93 2.94
N TYR A 501 -22.09 -8.31 2.98
CA TYR A 501 -21.00 -7.35 3.02
C TYR A 501 -20.76 -6.73 1.64
N LEU A 502 -20.68 -5.40 1.59
CA LEU A 502 -20.40 -4.61 0.40
C LEU A 502 -18.92 -4.26 0.35
N GLY A 503 -18.23 -4.87 -0.61
CA GLY A 503 -16.83 -4.60 -0.90
C GLY A 503 -16.64 -3.39 -1.82
N THR A 504 -15.40 -2.90 -1.87
CA THR A 504 -15.00 -1.85 -2.82
C THR A 504 -14.45 -2.50 -4.08
N SER A 505 -15.23 -2.58 -5.16
CA SER A 505 -14.78 -3.15 -6.45
C SER A 505 -13.86 -2.19 -7.18
N CYS A 506 -14.28 -0.92 -7.31
CA CYS A 506 -13.48 0.17 -7.86
C CYS A 506 -13.40 1.32 -6.84
N LEU A 507 -12.18 1.75 -6.53
CA LEU A 507 -11.95 2.97 -5.75
C LEU A 507 -11.69 4.12 -6.71
N ILE A 508 -12.56 5.13 -6.69
CA ILE A 508 -12.51 6.28 -7.60
C ILE A 508 -12.62 7.61 -6.84
N PRO A 509 -11.97 8.68 -7.33
CA PRO A 509 -12.25 10.02 -6.86
C PRO A 509 -13.70 10.43 -7.16
N ILE A 510 -14.36 11.03 -6.18
CA ILE A 510 -15.68 11.63 -6.34
C ILE A 510 -15.54 12.95 -7.11
N ASN A 511 -16.28 13.10 -8.21
CA ASN A 511 -16.48 14.38 -8.89
C ASN A 511 -17.69 15.12 -8.30
N ASP A 512 -17.90 16.38 -8.70
CA ASP A 512 -18.97 17.22 -8.15
C ASP A 512 -20.36 16.63 -8.40
N GLU A 513 -20.58 16.01 -9.56
CA GLU A 513 -21.85 15.36 -9.91
C GLU A 513 -22.18 14.20 -8.95
N TYR A 514 -21.26 13.24 -8.81
CA TYR A 514 -21.40 12.12 -7.88
C TYR A 514 -21.61 12.63 -6.45
N GLY A 515 -20.79 13.59 -6.03
CA GLY A 515 -20.84 14.17 -4.68
C GLY A 515 -22.19 14.83 -4.38
N ASN A 516 -22.74 15.59 -5.33
CA ASN A 516 -24.03 16.25 -5.17
C ASN A 516 -25.18 15.25 -5.14
N GLU A 517 -25.16 14.23 -6.00
CA GLU A 517 -26.21 13.22 -6.06
C GLU A 517 -26.23 12.36 -4.79
N ILE A 518 -25.09 11.88 -4.29
CA ILE A 518 -25.08 11.07 -3.06
C ILE A 518 -25.56 11.86 -1.83
N LYS A 519 -25.24 13.16 -1.75
CA LYS A 519 -25.75 14.05 -0.69
C LYS A 519 -27.27 14.19 -0.76
N LYS A 520 -27.83 14.36 -1.96
CA LYS A 520 -29.28 14.45 -2.20
C LYS A 520 -29.98 13.14 -1.83
N ILE A 521 -29.43 12.00 -2.24
CA ILE A 521 -29.96 10.68 -1.86
C ILE A 521 -29.95 10.53 -0.34
N ALA A 522 -28.84 10.88 0.33
CA ALA A 522 -28.74 10.83 1.79
C ALA A 522 -29.80 11.71 2.49
N ASP A 523 -30.01 12.93 2.01
CA ASP A 523 -31.00 13.86 2.59
C ASP A 523 -32.45 13.35 2.43
N SER A 524 -32.72 12.56 1.40
CA SER A 524 -34.03 11.93 1.16
C SER A 524 -34.20 10.55 1.82
N THR A 525 -33.12 9.96 2.32
CA THR A 525 -33.13 8.60 2.90
C THR A 525 -33.57 8.67 4.36
N ARG A 526 -34.66 7.96 4.68
CA ARG A 526 -35.18 7.87 6.06
C ARG A 526 -34.24 7.02 6.92
N GLU A 527 -34.17 7.32 8.23
CA GLU A 527 -33.36 6.53 9.17
C GLU A 527 -33.75 5.05 9.24
N THR A 528 -35.01 4.71 8.94
CA THR A 528 -35.53 3.34 8.90
C THR A 528 -35.22 2.58 7.60
N ASP A 529 -34.64 3.23 6.58
CA ASP A 529 -34.23 2.56 5.35
C ASP A 529 -33.06 1.61 5.67
N TYR A 530 -33.12 0.37 5.18
CA TYR A 530 -32.09 -0.65 5.40
C TYR A 530 -30.71 -0.23 4.85
N ARG A 531 -30.66 0.73 3.93
CA ARG A 531 -29.44 1.31 3.33
C ARG A 531 -28.99 2.59 4.03
N SER A 532 -29.74 3.11 5.00
CA SER A 532 -29.51 4.44 5.59
C SER A 532 -28.08 4.63 6.09
N LYS A 533 -27.54 3.65 6.83
CA LYS A 533 -26.16 3.71 7.33
C LYS A 533 -25.14 3.79 6.19
N PHE A 534 -25.29 2.92 5.19
CA PHE A 534 -24.44 2.88 4.00
C PHE A 534 -24.44 4.21 3.26
N ILE A 535 -25.62 4.72 2.89
CA ILE A 535 -25.79 5.96 2.11
C ILE A 535 -25.22 7.16 2.88
N ASN A 536 -25.51 7.27 4.18
CA ASN A 536 -24.97 8.36 5.01
C ASN A 536 -23.45 8.28 5.14
N HIS A 537 -22.88 7.07 5.17
CA HIS A 537 -21.43 6.90 5.15
C HIS A 537 -20.82 7.33 3.80
N LEU A 538 -21.46 7.02 2.67
CA LEU A 538 -21.00 7.53 1.37
C LEU A 538 -21.07 9.06 1.28
N ALA A 539 -22.12 9.66 1.83
CA ALA A 539 -22.24 11.13 1.89
C ALA A 539 -21.16 11.77 2.78
N PHE A 540 -20.72 11.08 3.84
CA PHE A 540 -19.57 11.50 4.66
C PHE A 540 -18.26 11.45 3.87
N LEU A 541 -18.06 10.43 3.03
CA LEU A 541 -16.89 10.38 2.15
C LEU A 541 -16.90 11.53 1.13
N ALA A 542 -18.07 11.91 0.61
CA ALA A 542 -18.23 13.05 -0.28
C ALA A 542 -18.03 14.42 0.43
N ASP A 543 -18.46 14.54 1.69
CA ASP A 543 -18.32 15.74 2.51
C ASP A 543 -18.06 15.35 3.98
N SER A 544 -16.82 15.55 4.43
CA SER A 544 -16.37 15.15 5.77
C SER A 544 -17.11 15.86 6.91
N ARG A 545 -17.84 16.95 6.63
CA ARG A 545 -18.71 17.63 7.61
C ARG A 545 -19.99 16.83 7.91
N ARG A 546 -20.36 15.88 7.06
CA ARG A 546 -21.54 15.02 7.19
C ARG A 546 -21.24 13.71 7.93
N TYR A 547 -20.43 13.75 8.98
CA TYR A 547 -20.09 12.55 9.77
C TYR A 547 -21.38 11.79 10.18
N PRO A 548 -21.49 10.46 10.02
CA PRO A 548 -22.75 9.76 10.26
C PRO A 548 -23.22 9.89 11.71
N LYS A 549 -24.49 10.23 11.94
CA LYS A 549 -25.02 10.49 13.30
C LYS A 549 -24.96 9.27 14.21
N HIS A 550 -25.18 8.07 13.67
CA HIS A 550 -25.15 6.82 14.44
C HIS A 550 -23.74 6.42 14.89
N LEU A 551 -22.69 7.04 14.33
CA LEU A 551 -21.30 6.90 14.75
C LEU A 551 -20.87 8.02 15.73
N GLN A 552 -21.80 8.87 16.17
CA GLN A 552 -21.54 9.96 17.10
C GLN A 552 -22.27 9.72 18.42
N LYS A 553 -21.66 10.17 19.53
CA LYS A 553 -22.33 10.16 20.83
C LYS A 553 -23.27 11.36 20.93
N LYS A 554 -24.51 11.10 21.31
CA LYS A 554 -25.50 12.14 21.64
C LYS A 554 -25.14 12.75 23.01
N LYS A 555 -25.09 14.08 23.06
CA LYS A 555 -24.81 14.84 24.28
C LYS A 555 -25.78 16.00 24.38
N THR A 556 -26.47 16.11 25.52
CA THR A 556 -27.35 17.24 25.79
C THR A 556 -26.54 18.35 26.45
N VAL A 557 -26.59 19.56 25.89
CA VAL A 557 -25.96 20.76 26.46
C VAL A 557 -26.99 21.86 26.65
N ILE A 558 -26.90 22.59 27.75
CA ILE A 558 -27.75 23.76 27.99
C ILE A 558 -27.06 24.97 27.35
N LYS A 559 -27.67 25.56 26.32
CA LYS A 559 -27.17 26.79 25.67
C LYS A 559 -28.25 27.86 25.73
N LYS A 560 -27.96 28.98 26.39
CA LYS A 560 -28.92 30.08 26.63
C LYS A 560 -30.23 29.60 27.29
N GLY A 561 -30.12 28.74 28.30
CA GLY A 561 -31.28 28.23 29.06
C GLY A 561 -32.17 27.21 28.32
N LYS A 562 -31.83 26.81 27.09
CA LYS A 562 -32.52 25.74 26.34
C LYS A 562 -31.63 24.53 26.20
N GLU A 563 -32.20 23.35 26.40
CA GLU A 563 -31.54 22.09 26.08
C GLU A 563 -31.34 21.99 24.56
N LYS A 564 -30.09 21.75 24.17
CA LYS A 564 -29.71 21.48 22.79
C LYS A 564 -28.99 20.15 22.73
N VAL A 565 -29.46 19.26 21.86
CA VAL A 565 -28.73 18.04 21.53
C VAL A 565 -27.59 18.39 20.57
N ILE A 566 -26.38 18.02 20.96
CA ILE A 566 -25.19 18.02 20.10
C ILE A 566 -24.71 16.57 19.92
N TYR A 567 -24.04 16.33 18.79
CA TYR A 567 -23.42 15.04 18.50
C TYR A 567 -21.90 15.24 18.51
N GLU A 568 -21.18 14.36 19.19
CA GLU A 568 -19.74 14.43 19.40
C GLU A 568 -19.09 13.12 18.96
N VAL A 569 -18.05 13.19 18.13
CA VAL A 569 -17.23 12.02 17.77
C VAL A 569 -16.26 11.76 18.91
N ILE A 570 -16.26 10.54 19.45
CA ILE A 570 -15.32 10.11 20.50
C ILE A 570 -14.43 9.01 19.92
N PRO A 571 -13.24 9.35 19.42
CA PRO A 571 -12.31 8.36 18.88
C PRO A 571 -11.89 7.36 19.95
N ARG A 572 -12.00 6.07 19.61
CA ARG A 572 -11.48 4.96 20.41
C ARG A 572 -10.13 4.52 19.86
N TYR A 573 -9.26 4.04 20.73
CA TYR A 573 -7.90 3.62 20.37
C TYR A 573 -7.61 2.24 20.95
N ILE A 574 -6.95 1.39 20.19
CA ILE A 574 -6.44 0.10 20.63
C ILE A 574 -4.94 0.20 20.87
N ASP A 575 -4.48 -0.36 21.99
CA ASP A 575 -3.06 -0.63 22.21
C ASP A 575 -2.69 -1.95 21.54
N LEU A 576 -1.91 -1.89 20.47
CA LEU A 576 -1.49 -3.07 19.72
C LEU A 576 -0.64 -4.05 20.54
N LYS A 577 -0.09 -3.65 21.69
CA LYS A 577 0.72 -4.51 22.58
C LYS A 577 -0.14 -5.43 23.44
N ASN A 578 -1.25 -4.93 23.98
CA ASN A 578 -2.07 -5.65 24.98
C ASN A 578 -3.55 -5.81 24.57
N GLY A 579 -3.98 -5.24 23.45
CA GLY A 579 -5.34 -5.32 22.93
C GLY A 579 -6.37 -4.48 23.67
N LYS A 580 -5.98 -3.71 24.70
CA LYS A 580 -6.91 -2.88 25.48
C LYS A 580 -7.33 -1.64 24.70
N ILE A 581 -8.57 -1.22 24.92
CA ILE A 581 -9.17 -0.05 24.29
C ILE A 581 -9.09 1.16 25.22
N TYR A 582 -8.82 2.33 24.66
CA TYR A 582 -8.63 3.60 25.34
C TYR A 582 -9.42 4.71 24.64
N VAL A 583 -9.69 5.78 25.38
CA VAL A 583 -10.18 7.07 24.86
C VAL A 583 -9.28 8.18 25.38
N LYS A 584 -9.27 9.32 24.70
CA LYS A 584 -8.53 10.50 25.15
C LYS A 584 -9.38 11.32 26.12
N ASN A 585 -8.80 11.73 27.25
CA ASN A 585 -9.43 12.65 28.19
C ASN A 585 -9.29 14.11 27.72
N LYS A 586 -9.77 15.08 28.52
CA LYS A 586 -9.67 16.52 28.20
C LYS A 586 -8.23 17.05 28.11
N ASN A 587 -7.27 16.33 28.70
CA ASN A 587 -5.83 16.66 28.68
C ASN A 587 -5.08 15.91 27.57
N ASP A 588 -5.79 15.27 26.63
CA ASP A 588 -5.24 14.45 25.54
C ASP A 588 -4.53 13.14 25.99
N GLU A 589 -4.72 12.73 27.25
CA GLU A 589 -4.13 11.50 27.81
C GLU A 589 -5.02 10.28 27.54
N PHE A 590 -4.40 9.13 27.28
CA PHE A 590 -5.12 7.87 27.09
C PHE A 590 -5.60 7.29 28.42
N VAL A 591 -6.91 7.14 28.56
CA VAL A 591 -7.55 6.48 29.70
C VAL A 591 -8.27 5.22 29.24
N LEU A 592 -8.22 4.16 30.04
CA LEU A 592 -8.82 2.87 29.70
C LEU A 592 -10.32 3.04 29.43
N TYR A 593 -10.77 2.58 28.27
CA TYR A 593 -12.17 2.54 27.94
C TYR A 593 -12.84 1.44 28.77
N SER A 594 -13.70 1.84 29.69
CA SER A 594 -14.57 0.95 30.46
C SER A 594 -16.00 1.34 30.11
N GLU A 595 -16.77 0.41 29.57
CA GLU A 595 -18.18 0.63 29.23
C GLU A 595 -18.99 1.05 30.47
N GLU A 596 -18.61 0.56 31.66
CA GLU A 596 -19.28 0.82 32.94
C GLU A 596 -19.06 2.24 33.50
N ARG A 597 -17.92 2.92 33.26
CA ARG A 597 -17.66 4.26 33.84
C ARG A 597 -18.43 5.41 33.19
N GLN A 598 -19.16 5.16 32.09
CA GLN A 598 -19.94 6.21 31.44
C GLN A 598 -21.37 6.35 31.99
N ILE A 599 -21.93 5.30 32.61
CA ILE A 599 -23.27 5.38 33.22
C ILE A 599 -23.25 6.24 34.49
N ASP A 600 -22.12 6.29 35.21
CA ASP A 600 -22.02 7.05 36.45
C ASP A 600 -21.73 8.56 36.25
N LYS A 601 -21.10 8.97 35.15
CA LYS A 601 -20.91 10.41 34.86
C LYS A 601 -22.19 11.10 34.38
N ASP A 602 -23.07 10.37 33.69
CA ASP A 602 -24.40 10.88 33.34
C ASP A 602 -25.33 10.94 34.58
N LYS A 603 -25.03 10.20 35.65
CA LYS A 603 -25.70 10.31 36.97
C LYS A 603 -25.09 11.36 37.91
N GLU A 604 -23.78 11.59 37.87
CA GLU A 604 -23.12 12.64 38.67
C GLU A 604 -23.44 14.05 38.18
N GLY A 605 -23.69 14.23 36.87
CA GLY A 605 -24.21 15.49 36.33
C GLY A 605 -25.63 15.83 36.84
N ILE A 606 -26.43 14.82 37.18
CA ILE A 606 -27.78 14.99 37.73
C ILE A 606 -27.74 15.14 39.27
N LYS A 607 -26.77 14.55 39.97
CA LYS A 607 -26.63 14.70 41.43
C LYS A 607 -26.08 16.05 41.87
N ASN A 608 -25.25 16.73 41.07
CA ASN A 608 -24.71 18.05 41.43
C ASN A 608 -25.71 19.21 41.25
N GLU A 609 -26.79 19.05 40.46
CA GLU A 609 -27.89 20.03 40.42
C GLU A 609 -28.90 19.86 41.57
N TYR A 610 -29.02 18.66 42.16
CA TYR A 610 -29.94 18.42 43.28
C TYR A 610 -29.40 18.89 44.64
N ASN A 611 -28.09 19.03 44.81
CA ASN A 611 -27.48 19.48 46.08
C ASN A 611 -27.25 21.00 46.20
N ILE A 612 -27.47 21.78 45.14
CA ILE A 612 -27.35 23.26 45.19
C ILE A 612 -28.70 23.94 45.43
N ARG A 613 -29.83 23.22 45.35
CA ARG A 613 -31.18 23.76 45.61
C ARG A 613 -31.73 23.53 47.03
N ARG A 614 -30.90 23.09 47.99
CA ARG A 614 -31.35 22.84 49.39
C ARG A 614 -30.63 23.64 50.48
N ILE A 615 -29.87 24.67 50.11
CA ILE A 615 -29.41 25.72 51.03
C ILE A 615 -29.55 27.07 50.32
N ARG A 616 -30.78 27.60 50.33
CA ARG A 616 -31.10 29.03 50.25
C ARG A 616 -32.53 29.24 50.68
#